data_AF-A0A2M8IVS2-F1
#
_entry.id   AF-A0A2M8IVS2-F1
#
_cell.length_a   1.000
_cell.length_b   1.000
_cell.length_c   1.000
_cell.angle_alpha   90.00
_cell.angle_beta   90.00
_cell.angle_gamma   90.00
#
_symmetry.space_group_name_H-M   'P 1'
#
loop_
_entity.id
_entity.type
_entity.pdbx_description
1 polymer ?
#
loop_
_entity_poly.entity_id
_entity_poly.type
_entity_poly.pdbx_seq_one_letter_code
_entity_poly.pdbx_strand_id
1 'polypeptide(L)' 'MVTDMPILLLAAGQSARMRGRDKLMERVEGRPLIRRQADIARAATSGPVIVAL' A
#
# COMPACT_ATOMS: atom_id res chain seq x y z
N MET A 1 10.88 -14.20 13.22
CA MET A 1 11.85 -13.10 13.34
C MET A 1 11.48 -12.07 12.29
N VAL A 2 11.21 -10.82 12.71
CA VAL A 2 10.85 -9.73 11.78
C VAL A 2 12.16 -9.13 11.25
N THR A 3 12.26 -8.91 9.93
CA THR A 3 13.43 -8.29 9.29
C THR A 3 13.39 -6.76 9.44
N ASP A 4 14.54 -6.09 9.35
CA ASP A 4 14.66 -4.63 9.27
C ASP A 4 14.71 -4.10 7.82
N MET A 5 14.47 -4.98 6.83
CA MET A 5 14.49 -4.62 5.42
C MET A 5 13.41 -3.57 5.09
N PRO A 6 13.78 -2.43 4.49
CA PRO A 6 12.81 -1.43 4.04
C PRO A 6 11.81 -2.01 3.04
N ILE A 7 10.55 -1.57 3.12
CA ILE A 7 9.51 -1.94 2.15
C ILE A 7 9.05 -0.69 1.40
N LEU A 8 9.09 -0.75 0.07
CA LEU A 8 8.61 0.31 -0.82
C LEU A 8 7.24 -0.08 -1.42
N LEU A 9 6.21 0.71 -1.12
CA LEU A 9 4.89 0.59 -1.72
C LEU A 9 4.78 1.57 -2.91
N LEU A 10 4.71 1.03 -4.13
CA LEU A 10 4.54 1.82 -5.34
C LEU A 10 3.08 2.20 -5.56
N ALA A 11 2.73 3.45 -5.27
CA ALA A 11 1.37 3.98 -5.29
C ALA A 11 1.11 4.99 -6.43
N ALA A 12 2.12 5.35 -7.22
CA ALA A 12 2.07 6.36 -8.30
C ALA A 12 1.19 6.05 -9.54
N GLY A 13 0.47 4.94 -9.56
CA GLY A 13 -0.25 4.52 -10.76
C GLY A 13 -1.54 5.31 -10.99
N GLN A 14 -1.70 5.89 -12.18
CA GLN A 14 -2.77 6.80 -12.60
C GLN A 14 -4.21 6.24 -12.63
N SER A 15 -4.46 5.03 -12.13
CA SER A 15 -5.80 4.42 -12.11
C SER A 15 -6.55 4.46 -13.45
N ALA A 16 -5.83 4.44 -14.59
CA ALA A 16 -6.39 4.71 -15.92
C ALA A 16 -7.57 3.80 -16.33
N ARG A 17 -7.58 2.55 -15.86
CA ARG A 17 -8.66 1.57 -16.11
C ARG A 17 -9.81 1.67 -15.11
N MET A 18 -9.74 2.57 -14.13
CA MET A 18 -10.71 2.72 -13.04
C MET A 18 -11.72 3.85 -13.26
N ARG A 19 -11.78 4.42 -14.48
CA ARG A 19 -12.74 5.47 -14.87
C ARG A 19 -12.70 6.69 -13.95
N GLY A 20 -11.49 7.16 -13.61
CA GLY A 20 -11.28 8.32 -12.75
C GLY A 20 -11.38 8.05 -11.25
N ARG A 21 -11.68 6.81 -10.83
CA ARG A 21 -11.63 6.42 -9.42
C ARG A 21 -10.19 6.16 -9.00
N ASP A 22 -9.86 6.54 -7.77
CA ASP A 22 -8.56 6.25 -7.18
C ASP A 22 -8.50 4.79 -6.71
N LYS A 23 -7.69 3.97 -7.39
CA LYS A 23 -7.46 2.56 -7.06
C LYS A 23 -7.03 2.32 -5.62
N LEU A 24 -6.31 3.27 -5.02
CA LEU A 24 -5.75 3.15 -3.68
C LEU A 24 -6.84 3.27 -2.61
N MET A 25 -7.91 3.99 -2.93
CA MET A 25 -9.05 4.24 -2.05
C MET A 25 -10.18 3.22 -2.20
N GLU A 26 -10.10 2.36 -3.21
CA GLU A 26 -11.05 1.26 -3.37
C GLU A 26 -11.04 0.32 -2.16
N ARG A 27 -12.24 -0.10 -1.76
CA ARG A 27 -12.42 -0.95 -0.59
C ARG A 27 -12.15 -2.40 -0.94
N VAL A 28 -11.19 -3.01 -0.24
CA VAL A 28 -10.94 -4.45 -0.22
C VAL A 28 -11.09 -4.93 1.22
N GLU A 29 -11.98 -5.91 1.44
CA GLU A 29 -12.30 -6.40 2.79
C GLU A 29 -12.69 -5.25 3.75
N GLY A 30 -13.50 -4.30 3.26
CA GLY A 30 -13.99 -3.16 4.03
C GLY A 30 -12.99 -2.02 4.28
N ARG A 31 -11.73 -2.14 3.84
CA ARG A 31 -10.68 -1.13 4.06
C ARG A 31 -10.13 -0.58 2.73
N PRO A 32 -9.70 0.69 2.65
CA PRO A 32 -8.99 1.20 1.48
C PRO A 32 -7.77 0.33 1.17
N LEU A 33 -7.54 0.04 -0.12
CA LEU A 33 -6.44 -0.82 -0.56
C LEU A 33 -5.09 -0.37 0.00
N ILE A 34 -4.77 0.92 -0.04
CA ILE A 34 -3.48 1.43 0.45
C ILE A 34 -3.30 1.22 1.96
N ARG A 35 -4.37 1.36 2.75
CA ARG A 35 -4.35 1.11 4.20
C ARG A 35 -4.01 -0.35 4.48
N ARG A 36 -4.68 -1.27 3.77
CA ARG A 36 -4.45 -2.71 3.90
C ARG A 36 -3.01 -3.08 3.56
N GLN A 37 -2.46 -2.56 2.47
CA GLN A 37 -1.07 -2.84 2.07
C GLN A 37 -0.05 -2.29 3.08
N ALA A 38 -0.28 -1.07 3.59
CA ALA A 38 0.57 -0.49 4.63
C ALA A 38 0.56 -1.31 5.92
N ASP A 39 -0.60 -1.82 6.35
CA ASP A 39 -0.70 -2.68 7.54
C ASP A 39 0.07 -3.99 7.37
N ILE A 40 -0.07 -4.65 6.21
CA ILE A 40 0.66 -5.88 5.90
C ILE A 40 2.17 -5.64 5.89
N ALA A 41 2.62 -4.57 5.24
CA ALA A 41 4.04 -4.20 5.19
C ALA A 41 4.60 -3.94 6.60
N ARG A 42 3.89 -3.15 7.42
CA ARG A 42 4.31 -2.85 8.81
C ARG A 42 4.36 -4.08 9.71
N ALA A 43 3.57 -5.10 9.43
CA ALA A 43 3.64 -6.38 10.17
C ALA A 43 4.84 -7.24 9.73
N ALA A 44 5.36 -7.02 8.52
CA ALA A 44 6.43 -7.83 7.94
C ALA A 44 7.85 -7.31 8.22
N THR A 45 7.99 -6.02 8.57
CA THR A 45 9.30 -5.38 8.80
C THR A 45 9.32 -4.48 10.03
N SER A 46 10.46 -4.40 10.72
CA SER A 46 10.78 -3.38 11.70
C SER A 46 11.48 -2.16 11.07
N GLY A 47 11.84 -2.27 9.78
CA GLY A 47 12.37 -1.17 8.98
C GLY A 47 11.28 -0.21 8.47
N PRO A 48 11.67 0.84 7.73
CA PRO A 48 10.73 1.81 7.23
C PRO A 48 9.81 1.23 6.14
N VAL A 49 8.54 1.64 6.18
CA VAL A 49 7.58 1.43 5.09
C VAL A 49 7.41 2.77 4.38
N ILE A 50 7.83 2.83 3.13
CA ILE A 50 7.83 4.06 2.31
C ILE A 50 6.78 3.92 1.22
N VAL A 51 5.96 4.95 1.03
CA VAL A 51 5.00 5.01 -0.07
C VAL A 51 5.53 5.99 -1.11
N ALA A 52 5.73 5.51 -2.34
CA ALA A 52 6.11 6.35 -3.47
C ALA A 52 4.87 6.69 -4.31
N LEU A 53 4.61 8.00 -4.44
CA LEU A 53 3.48 8.58 -5.18
C LEU A 53 3.86 9.03 -6.58
#